data_AF-A0A1M3F6J6-F1
#
_entry.id   AF-A0A1M3F6J6-F1
#
_cell.length_a   1.000
_cell.length_b   1.000
_cell.length_c   1.000
_cell.angle_alpha   90.00
_cell.angle_beta   90.00
_cell.angle_gamma   90.00
#
_symmetry.space_group_name_H-M   'P 1'
#
loop_
_entity.id
_entity.type
_entity.pdbx_description
1 polymer ?
#
loop_
_entity_poly.entity_id
_entity_poly.type
_entity_poly.pdbx_seq_one_letter_code
_entity_poly.pdbx_strand_id
1 'polypeptide(L)' 'MNFDSDPQITWAWTVTDAEIRVAKRDWLRARDNDAPTEDVEMAFEYYRMLMSAQAQQIAEEFRSRHTA' A
#
# COMPACT_ATOMS: atom_id res chain seq x y z
N MET A 1 -19.99 2.47 -32.31
CA MET A 1 -19.46 1.82 -31.09
C MET A 1 -19.79 2.76 -29.95
N ASN A 2 -20.82 2.46 -29.16
CA ASN A 2 -21.30 3.30 -28.06
C ASN A 2 -20.44 3.02 -26.82
N PHE A 3 -19.76 4.06 -26.31
CA PHE A 3 -19.03 4.03 -25.03
C PHE A 3 -19.98 4.36 -23.89
N ASP A 4 -21.08 3.62 -23.81
CA ASP A 4 -22.09 3.81 -22.79
C ASP A 4 -21.68 3.04 -21.53
N SER A 5 -21.39 3.81 -20.48
CA SER A 5 -21.51 3.42 -19.08
C SER A 5 -20.55 2.32 -18.57
N ASP A 6 -19.34 2.72 -18.19
CA ASP A 6 -18.61 2.02 -17.11
C ASP A 6 -18.58 2.95 -15.88
N PRO A 7 -19.54 2.83 -14.95
CA PRO A 7 -19.65 3.74 -13.84
C PRO A 7 -18.56 3.42 -12.82
N GLN A 8 -17.57 4.31 -12.73
CA GLN A 8 -16.75 4.50 -11.54
C GLN A 8 -15.90 3.28 -11.13
N ILE A 9 -14.81 3.00 -11.86
CA ILE A 9 -13.61 2.49 -11.19
C ILE A 9 -13.09 3.64 -10.33
N THR A 10 -13.69 3.86 -9.16
CA THR A 10 -13.03 4.57 -8.08
C THR A 10 -11.91 3.63 -7.63
N TRP A 11 -10.70 3.91 -8.07
CA TRP A 11 -9.46 3.33 -7.56
C TRP A 11 -9.23 3.79 -6.10
N ALA A 12 -10.20 3.50 -5.22
CA ALA A 12 -10.02 3.55 -3.79
C ALA A 12 -9.03 2.45 -3.44
N TRP A 13 -7.74 2.76 -3.62
CA TRP A 13 -6.64 1.86 -3.28
C TRP A 13 -6.56 1.78 -1.75
N THR A 14 -7.36 0.89 -1.18
CA THR A 14 -7.23 0.49 0.22
C THR A 14 -5.98 -0.35 0.37
N VAL A 15 -5.09 0.01 1.30
CA VAL A 15 -3.89 -0.77 1.58
C VAL A 15 -4.24 -1.85 2.57
N THR A 16 -3.95 -3.09 2.19
CA THR A 16 -4.28 -4.26 3.00
C THR A 16 -3.07 -4.78 3.78
N ASP A 17 -3.33 -5.46 4.89
CA ASP A 17 -2.31 -6.19 5.65
C ASP A 17 -1.58 -7.24 4.80
N ALA A 18 -2.25 -7.79 3.78
CA ALA A 18 -1.66 -8.75 2.86
C ALA A 18 -0.58 -8.11 1.99
N GLU A 19 -0.85 -6.93 1.42
CA GLU A 19 0.11 -6.17 0.62
C GLU A 19 1.32 -5.73 1.45
N ILE A 20 1.10 -5.25 2.67
CA ILE A 20 2.19 -4.86 3.58
C ILE A 20 3.06 -6.07 3.93
N ARG A 21 2.47 -7.24 4.20
CA ARG A 21 3.24 -8.47 4.47
C ARG A 21 4.05 -8.91 3.25
N VAL A 22 3.50 -8.78 2.05
CA VAL A 22 4.22 -9.05 0.80
C VAL A 22 5.39 -8.09 0.64
N ALA A 23 5.17 -6.78 0.74
CA ALA A 23 6.21 -5.77 0.62
C ALA A 23 7.33 -5.95 1.66
N LYS A 24 6.97 -6.27 2.91
CA LYS A 24 7.95 -6.57 3.96
C LYS A 24 8.81 -7.79 3.61
N ARG A 25 8.18 -8.87 3.13
CA ARG A 25 8.89 -10.09 2.73
C ARG A 25 9.83 -9.80 1.57
N ASP A 26 9.40 -8.99 0.61
CA ASP A 26 10.19 -8.68 -0.57
C ASP A 26 11.39 -7.77 -0.22
N TRP A 27 11.22 -6.80 0.68
CA TRP A 27 12.33 -6.04 1.26
C TRP A 27 13.33 -6.93 2.01
N LEU A 28 12.84 -7.82 2.89
CA LEU A 28 13.70 -8.76 3.61
C LEU A 28 14.45 -9.67 2.63
N ARG A 29 13.77 -10.15 1.59
CA ARG A 29 14.39 -10.96 0.54
C ARG A 29 15.47 -10.19 -0.21
N ALA A 30 15.24 -8.93 -0.57
CA ALA A 30 16.26 -8.11 -1.23
C ALA A 30 17.49 -7.92 -0.32
N ARG A 31 17.26 -7.59 0.96
CA ARG A 31 18.31 -7.39 1.95
C ARG A 31 19.12 -8.66 2.22
N ASP A 32 18.45 -9.80 2.38
CA ASP A 32 19.07 -11.05 2.82
C ASP A 32 19.76 -11.81 1.67
N ASN A 33 19.46 -11.47 0.41
CA ASN A 33 20.09 -12.08 -0.78
C ASN A 33 21.17 -11.18 -1.43
N ASP A 34 21.68 -10.18 -0.70
CA ASP A 34 22.76 -9.30 -1.17
C ASP A 34 22.41 -8.56 -2.48
N ALA A 35 21.14 -8.16 -2.63
CA ALA A 35 20.72 -7.31 -3.74
C ALA A 35 21.44 -5.94 -3.68
N PRO A 36 21.56 -5.22 -4.82
CA PRO A 36 22.09 -3.86 -4.83
C PRO A 36 21.45 -2.97 -3.77
N THR A 37 22.24 -2.10 -3.13
CA THR A 37 21.77 -1.22 -2.06
C THR A 37 20.55 -0.40 -2.48
N GLU A 38 20.55 0.13 -3.71
CA GLU A 38 19.44 0.90 -4.28
C GLU A 38 18.13 0.07 -4.33
N ASP A 39 18.21 -1.22 -4.68
CA ASP A 39 17.04 -2.10 -4.72
C ASP A 39 16.49 -2.39 -3.31
N VAL A 40 17.38 -2.55 -2.34
CA VAL A 40 17.01 -2.74 -0.93
C VAL A 40 16.33 -1.48 -0.38
N GLU A 41 16.87 -0.30 -0.69
CA GLU A 41 16.32 1.00 -0.29
C GLU A 41 14.95 1.25 -0.94
N MET A 42 14.82 0.98 -2.24
CA MET A 42 13.55 1.12 -2.95
C MET A 42 12.47 0.19 -2.39
N ALA A 43 12.81 -1.08 -2.12
CA ALA A 43 11.87 -2.02 -1.51
C ALA A 43 11.47 -1.59 -0.09
N PHE A 44 12.41 -1.01 0.67
CA PHE A 44 12.14 -0.46 1.99
C PHE A 44 11.21 0.75 1.93
N GLU A 45 11.46 1.72 1.04
CA GLU A 45 10.61 2.90 0.88
C GLU A 45 9.19 2.52 0.43
N TYR A 46 9.06 1.53 -0.44
CA TYR A 46 7.75 1.01 -0.85
C TYR A 46 6.99 0.40 0.34
N TYR A 47 7.65 -0.45 1.14
CA TYR A 47 7.05 -1.00 2.37
C TYR A 47 6.66 0.12 3.35
N ARG A 48 7.51 1.13 3.53
CA ARG A 48 7.24 2.28 4.42
C ARG A 48 6.04 3.10 3.95
N MET A 49 5.92 3.33 2.64
CA MET A 49 4.79 4.03 2.04
C MET A 49 3.46 3.30 2.32
N LEU A 50 3.42 1.98 2.14
CA LEU A 50 2.22 1.18 2.43
C LEU A 50 1.82 1.25 3.92
N MET A 51 2.79 1.14 4.83
CA MET A 51 2.54 1.31 6.27
C MET A 51 1.94 2.68 6.60
N SER A 52 2.46 3.76 6.02
CA SER A 52 1.92 5.11 6.21
C SER A 52 0.51 5.26 5.65
N ALA A 53 0.24 4.70 4.47
CA ALA A 53 -1.08 4.73 3.85
C ALA A 53 -2.12 3.96 4.69
N GLN A 54 -1.77 2.80 5.23
CA GLN A 54 -2.65 2.03 6.09
C GLN A 54 -2.94 2.76 7.41
N ALA A 55 -1.92 3.39 8.02
CA ALA A 55 -2.14 4.20 9.21
C ALA A 55 -3.12 5.35 8.97
N GLN A 56 -3.04 5.98 7.80
CA GLN A 56 -3.98 7.04 7.41
C GLN A 56 -5.41 6.50 7.20
N GLN A 57 -5.56 5.31 6.63
CA GLN A 57 -6.86 4.67 6.46
C GLN A 57 -7.52 4.36 7.81
N ILE A 58 -6.75 3.82 8.76
CA ILE A 58 -7.22 3.56 10.12
C ILE A 58 -7.62 4.87 10.82
N ALA A 59 -6.83 5.93 10.66
CA ALA A 59 -7.14 7.25 11.21
C ALA A 59 -8.43 7.84 10.61
N GLU A 60 -8.64 7.68 9.30
CA GLU A 60 -9.85 8.13 8.61
C GLU A 60 -11.09 7.35 9.06
N GLU A 61 -10.97 6.03 9.18
CA GLU A 61 -12.03 5.16 9.68
C GLU A 61 -12.40 5.50 11.13
N PHE A 62 -11.40 5.77 11.96
CA PHE A 62 -11.60 6.22 13.34
C PHE A 62 -12.35 7.55 13.39
N ARG A 63 -11.91 8.56 12.61
CA ARG A 63 -12.58 9.87 12.55
C ARG A 63 -14.02 9.73 12.10
N SER A 64 -14.25 9.02 11.00
CA SER A 64 -15.59 8.77 10.44
C SER A 64 -16.55 8.15 11.45
N ARG A 65 -16.07 7.25 12.32
CA ARG A 65 -16.88 6.61 13.37
C ARG A 65 -17.17 7.50 14.58
N HIS A 66 -16.39 8.54 14.82
CA HIS A 66 -16.54 9.43 15.98
C HIS A 66 -17.19 10.78 15.65
N THR A 67 -17.28 11.14 14.37
CA THR A 67 -18.03 12.32 13.89
C THR A 67 -19.47 12.01 13.46
N ALA A 68 -19.90 10.74 13.52
CA ALA A 68 -21.27 10.28 13.26
C ALA A 68 -22.03 10.06 14.57
#